data_AF-A0A9X1SXI1-F1
#
_entry.id   AF-A0A9X1SXI1-F1
#
_cell.length_a   1.000
_cell.length_b   1.000
_cell.length_c   1.000
_cell.angle_alpha   90.00
_cell.angle_beta   90.00
_cell.angle_gamma   90.00
#
_symmetry.space_group_name_H-M   'P 1'
#
loop_
_entity.id
_entity.type
_entity.pdbx_description
1 polymer ?
#
loop_
_entity_poly.entity_id
_entity_poly.type
_entity_poly.pdbx_seq_one_letter_code
_entity_poly.pdbx_strand_id
1 'polypeptide(L)'
;MSDMKVVYDDVQTVATKLRQTATDTVPKLSLIQNAVNGLLADGGGLWLMQSSPVLNDKYQAFNTSVTQAVNSIPSWANQFENIVAQLRDMDAQIVDAAKASG
;
A
#
# COMPACT_ATOMS: atom_id res chain seq x y z
N MET A 1 14.66 27.65 19.08
CA MET A 1 14.97 26.24 18.77
C MET A 1 13.79 25.70 17.99
N SER A 2 13.90 25.60 16.68
CA SER A 2 12.90 24.92 15.85
C SER A 2 13.46 23.55 15.52
N ASP A 3 13.13 22.57 16.35
CA ASP A 3 13.64 21.18 16.26
C ASP A 3 12.81 20.32 15.27
N MET A 4 12.04 20.97 14.40
CA MET A 4 11.23 20.33 13.38
C MET A 4 11.62 20.89 12.01
N LYS A 5 12.42 20.12 11.29
CA LYS A 5 12.57 20.27 9.84
C LYS A 5 11.71 19.19 9.19
N VAL A 6 10.40 19.39 9.16
CA VAL A 6 9.52 18.55 8.32
C VAL A 6 9.83 18.93 6.88
N VAL A 7 10.55 18.06 6.17
CA VAL A 7 10.65 18.18 4.72
C VAL A 7 9.37 17.58 4.18
N TYR A 8 8.35 18.42 4.05
CA TYR A 8 7.02 18.03 3.54
C TYR A 8 7.12 17.27 2.21
N ASP A 9 8.11 17.63 1.38
CA ASP A 9 8.42 16.96 0.12
C ASP A 9 8.91 15.51 0.30
N ASP A 10 9.64 15.21 1.37
CA ASP A 10 10.11 13.85 1.67
C ASP A 10 8.93 12.95 2.08
N VAL A 11 8.03 13.48 2.90
CA VAL A 11 6.78 12.78 3.28
C VAL A 11 5.93 12.53 2.06
N GLN A 12 5.73 13.53 1.20
CA GLN A 12 4.97 13.39 -0.04
C GLN A 12 5.62 12.37 -0.98
N THR A 13 6.95 12.35 -1.07
CA THR A 13 7.70 11.39 -1.88
C THR A 13 7.47 9.96 -1.40
N VAL A 14 7.58 9.72 -0.09
CA VAL A 14 7.35 8.39 0.48
C VAL A 14 5.89 7.97 0.35
N ALA A 15 4.94 8.84 0.66
CA ALA A 15 3.51 8.58 0.49
C ALA A 15 3.17 8.19 -0.95
N THR A 16 3.75 8.90 -1.92
CA THR A 16 3.58 8.62 -3.35
C THR A 16 4.14 7.23 -3.71
N LYS A 17 5.35 6.90 -3.23
CA LYS A 17 5.96 5.57 -3.45
C LYS A 17 5.13 4.44 -2.84
N LEU A 18 4.58 4.63 -1.65
CA LEU A 18 3.70 3.66 -0.99
C LEU A 18 2.45 3.39 -1.83
N ARG A 19 1.78 4.44 -2.32
CA ARG A 19 0.60 4.32 -3.19
C ARG A 19 0.94 3.63 -4.52
N GLN A 20 2.01 4.07 -5.19
CA GLN A 20 2.47 3.48 -6.45
C GLN A 20 2.81 2.00 -6.30
N THR A 21 3.49 1.61 -5.22
CA THR A 21 3.81 0.20 -4.95
C THR A 21 2.57 -0.66 -4.88
N ALA A 22 1.50 -0.20 -4.22
CA ALA A 22 0.24 -0.92 -4.16
C ALA A 22 -0.42 -1.01 -5.54
N THR A 23 -0.49 0.10 -6.27
CA THR A 23 -1.03 0.17 -7.64
C THR A 23 -0.30 -0.77 -8.61
N ASP A 24 1.01 -0.90 -8.50
CA ASP A 24 1.82 -1.70 -9.40
C ASP A 24 1.82 -3.19 -9.04
N THR A 25 1.69 -3.51 -7.75
CA THR A 25 1.85 -4.89 -7.25
C THR A 25 0.56 -5.69 -7.37
N VAL A 26 -0.60 -5.09 -7.08
CA VAL A 26 -1.90 -5.81 -7.15
C VAL A 26 -2.18 -6.40 -8.54
N PRO A 27 -1.95 -5.69 -9.67
CA PRO A 27 -2.12 -6.27 -11.00
C PRO A 27 -1.15 -7.44 -11.24
N LYS A 28 0.10 -7.35 -10.76
CA LYS A 28 1.09 -8.43 -10.90
C LYS A 28 0.64 -9.68 -10.14
N LEU A 29 0.11 -9.53 -8.93
CA LEU A 29 -0.46 -10.64 -8.15
C LEU A 29 -1.63 -11.31 -8.90
N SER A 30 -2.51 -10.51 -9.51
CA SER A 30 -3.60 -11.03 -10.34
C SER A 30 -3.10 -11.79 -11.57
N LEU A 31 -2.08 -11.29 -12.26
CA LEU A 31 -1.47 -11.97 -13.41
C LEU A 31 -0.87 -13.32 -13.01
N ILE A 32 -0.19 -13.39 -11.87
CA ILE A 32 0.41 -14.65 -11.40
C ILE A 32 -0.69 -15.63 -10.96
N GLN A 33 -1.76 -15.18 -10.29
CA GLN A 33 -2.92 -16.02 -10.00
C GLN A 33 -3.52 -16.63 -11.26
N ASN A 34 -3.69 -15.84 -12.32
CA ASN A 34 -4.20 -16.36 -13.58
C ASN A 34 -3.26 -17.39 -14.21
N ALA A 35 -1.94 -17.17 -14.14
CA ALA A 35 -0.96 -18.14 -14.62
C ALA A 35 -1.00 -19.45 -13.82
N VAL A 36 -1.16 -19.39 -12.50
CA VAL A 36 -1.30 -20.59 -11.65
C VAL A 36 -2.61 -21.32 -11.95
N ASN A 37 -3.72 -20.61 -12.09
CA ASN A 37 -5.01 -21.19 -12.47
C ASN A 37 -4.88 -21.93 -13.82
N GLY A 38 -4.22 -21.32 -14.81
CA GLY A 38 -3.99 -21.95 -16.12
C GLY A 38 -3.06 -23.16 -16.06
N LEU A 39 -2.04 -23.12 -15.20
CA LEU A 39 -1.13 -24.25 -14.99
C LEU A 39 -1.87 -25.46 -14.38
N LEU A 40 -2.80 -25.21 -13.47
CA LEU A 40 -3.55 -26.22 -12.71
C LEU A 40 -4.92 -26.57 -13.31
N ALA A 41 -5.31 -25.99 -14.45
CA ALA A 41 -6.56 -26.29 -15.14
C ALA A 41 -6.45 -27.60 -15.95
N ASP A 42 -7.58 -28.25 -16.24
CA ASP A 42 -7.63 -29.41 -17.13
C ASP A 42 -7.05 -29.07 -18.51
N GLY A 43 -6.14 -29.92 -19.01
CA GLY A 43 -5.33 -29.65 -20.21
C GLY A 43 -4.21 -28.63 -20.02
N GLY A 44 -4.00 -28.12 -18.81
CA GLY A 44 -2.90 -27.23 -18.43
C GLY A 44 -1.57 -27.95 -18.25
N GLY A 45 -0.52 -27.17 -17.93
CA GLY A 45 0.85 -27.69 -17.83
C GLY A 45 1.14 -28.60 -16.63
N LEU A 46 0.27 -28.61 -15.61
CA LEU A 46 0.42 -29.41 -14.39
C LEU A 46 -0.94 -29.80 -13.81
N TRP A 47 -1.83 -30.37 -14.63
CA TRP A 47 -3.11 -30.85 -14.13
C TRP A 47 -2.99 -32.24 -13.49
N LEU A 48 -3.40 -32.33 -12.24
CA LEU A 48 -3.55 -33.55 -11.46
C LEU A 48 -4.97 -33.54 -10.90
N MET A 49 -5.82 -34.47 -11.36
CA MET A 49 -7.27 -34.48 -11.08
C MET A 49 -7.63 -34.30 -9.59
N GLN A 50 -6.86 -34.88 -8.67
CA GLN A 50 -7.11 -34.78 -7.23
C GLN A 50 -6.37 -33.61 -6.56
N SER A 51 -5.14 -33.32 -6.99
CA SER A 51 -4.26 -32.37 -6.29
C SER A 51 -4.39 -30.94 -6.81
N SER A 52 -4.68 -30.73 -8.09
CA SER A 52 -4.80 -29.41 -8.69
C SER A 52 -5.85 -28.52 -8.03
N PRO A 53 -7.07 -29.00 -7.68
CA PRO A 53 -8.04 -28.17 -6.96
C PRO A 53 -7.50 -27.69 -5.60
N VAL A 54 -6.88 -28.59 -4.83
CA VAL A 54 -6.31 -28.27 -3.51
C VAL A 54 -5.15 -27.28 -3.62
N LEU A 55 -4.28 -27.44 -4.63
CA LEU A 55 -3.17 -26.53 -4.88
C LEU A 55 -3.67 -25.15 -5.31
N ASN A 56 -4.72 -25.12 -6.14
CA ASN A 56 -5.33 -23.88 -6.61
C ASN A 56 -5.95 -23.09 -5.45
N ASP A 57 -6.70 -23.76 -4.57
CA ASP A 57 -7.30 -23.14 -3.39
C ASP A 57 -6.24 -22.57 -2.44
N LYS A 58 -5.16 -23.33 -2.19
CA LYS A 58 -4.04 -22.86 -1.37
C LYS A 58 -3.37 -21.62 -1.97
N TYR A 59 -3.17 -21.62 -3.29
CA TYR A 59 -2.59 -20.46 -3.96
C TYR A 59 -3.53 -19.25 -3.94
N GLN A 60 -4.83 -19.46 -4.14
CA GLN A 60 -5.83 -18.40 -4.05
C GLN A 60 -5.87 -17.77 -2.65
N ALA A 61 -5.81 -18.58 -1.59
CA ALA A 61 -5.74 -18.10 -0.22
C ALA A 61 -4.46 -17.28 0.02
N PHE A 62 -3.31 -17.76 -0.46
CA PHE A 62 -2.05 -17.02 -0.40
C PHE A 62 -2.13 -15.69 -1.15
N ASN A 63 -2.59 -15.70 -2.41
CA ASN A 63 -2.69 -14.50 -3.23
C ASN A 63 -3.65 -13.48 -2.62
N THR A 64 -4.74 -13.95 -2.00
CA THR A 64 -5.69 -13.10 -1.28
C THR A 64 -5.02 -12.42 -0.08
N SER A 65 -4.27 -13.17 0.75
CA SER A 65 -3.62 -12.59 1.94
C SER A 65 -2.55 -11.56 1.55
N VAL A 66 -1.77 -11.84 0.51
CA VAL A 66 -0.76 -10.90 0.01
C VAL A 66 -1.42 -9.66 -0.60
N THR A 67 -2.49 -9.83 -1.39
CA THR A 67 -3.24 -8.72 -1.97
C THR A 67 -3.83 -7.82 -0.88
N GLN A 68 -4.38 -8.39 0.19
CA GLN A 68 -4.89 -7.62 1.33
C GLN A 68 -3.77 -6.85 2.05
N ALA A 69 -2.61 -7.47 2.25
CA ALA A 69 -1.46 -6.80 2.85
C ALA A 69 -0.98 -5.62 1.99
N VAL A 70 -0.86 -5.81 0.67
CA VAL A 70 -0.47 -4.76 -0.28
C VAL A 70 -1.50 -3.62 -0.31
N ASN A 71 -2.80 -3.95 -0.32
CA ASN A 71 -3.87 -2.96 -0.26
C ASN A 71 -3.91 -2.17 1.06
N SER A 72 -3.24 -2.64 2.11
CA SER A 72 -3.13 -1.92 3.38
C SER A 72 -1.98 -0.90 3.38
N ILE A 73 -1.03 -0.98 2.43
CA ILE A 73 0.12 -0.07 2.32
C ILE A 73 -0.30 1.41 2.20
N PRO A 74 -1.33 1.79 1.41
CA PRO A 74 -1.78 3.18 1.32
C PRO A 74 -2.26 3.80 2.65
N SER A 75 -2.64 2.98 3.64
CA SER A 75 -3.01 3.50 4.97
C SER A 75 -1.84 4.20 5.67
N TRP A 76 -0.61 3.73 5.45
CA TRP A 76 0.61 4.36 5.96
C TRP A 76 0.86 5.72 5.28
N ALA A 77 0.60 5.82 3.98
CA ALA A 77 0.67 7.09 3.25
C ALA A 77 -0.29 8.12 3.87
N ASN A 78 -1.54 7.72 4.13
CA ASN A 78 -2.52 8.58 4.79
C ASN A 78 -2.08 9.01 6.20
N GLN A 79 -1.48 8.10 6.98
CA GLN A 79 -0.97 8.45 8.32
C GLN A 79 0.11 9.52 8.26
N PHE A 80 1.09 9.41 7.36
CA PHE A 80 2.14 10.41 7.23
C PHE A 80 1.62 11.76 6.73
N GLU A 81 0.72 11.76 5.75
CA GLU A 81 0.07 12.97 5.25
C GLU A 81 -0.77 13.67 6.34
N ASN A 82 -1.47 12.90 7.18
CA ASN A 82 -2.23 13.45 8.31
C ASN A 82 -1.33 14.09 9.37
N ILE A 83 -0.19 13.47 9.70
CA ILE A 83 0.80 14.04 10.62
C ILE A 83 1.30 15.38 10.05
N VAL A 84 1.63 15.42 8.76
CA VAL A 84 2.03 16.64 8.07
C VAL A 84 0.98 17.74 8.15
N ALA A 85 -0.30 17.40 7.91
CA ALA A 85 -1.40 18.36 7.97
C ALA A 85 -1.54 18.96 9.38
N GLN A 86 -1.51 18.11 10.42
CA GLN A 86 -1.60 18.55 11.81
C GLN A 86 -0.44 19.47 12.21
N LEU A 87 0.77 19.17 11.76
CA LEU A 87 1.94 20.01 12.03
C LEU A 87 1.84 21.37 11.34
N ARG A 88 1.32 21.41 10.10
CA ARG A 88 1.11 22.67 9.36
C ARG A 88 0.05 23.54 10.04
N ASP A 89 -1.05 22.93 10.49
CA ASP A 89 -2.12 23.66 11.16
C ASP A 89 -1.67 24.21 12.52
N MET A 90 -0.84 23.46 13.25
CA MET A 90 -0.22 23.92 14.49
C MET A 90 0.73 25.10 14.26
N ASP A 91 1.58 25.04 13.22
CA ASP A 91 2.50 26.15 12.88
C ASP A 91 1.74 27.43 12.52
N ALA A 92 0.66 27.31 11.73
CA ALA A 92 -0.20 28.44 11.38
C ALA A 92 -0.83 29.10 12.63
N GLN A 93 -1.32 28.30 13.58
CA GLN A 93 -1.89 28.81 14.83
C GLN A 93 -0.86 29.55 15.68
N ILE A 94 0.39 29.07 15.73
CA ILE A 94 1.48 29.75 16.44
C ILE A 94 1.78 31.11 15.80
N VAL A 95 1.84 31.17 14.46
CA VAL A 95 2.05 32.42 13.72
C VAL A 95 0.92 33.42 13.98
N ASP A 96 -0.33 32.96 13.97
CA ASP A 96 -1.48 33.83 14.21
C ASP A 96 -1.52 34.35 15.66
N ALA A 97 -1.20 33.49 16.64
CA ALA A 97 -1.08 33.91 18.04
C ALA A 97 0.07 34.91 18.26
N ALA A 98 1.20 34.73 17.58
CA ALA A 98 2.32 35.66 17.62
C ALA A 98 1.97 37.03 17.01
N LYS A 99 1.18 37.06 15.92
CA LYS A 99 0.68 38.32 15.33
C LYS A 99 -0.35 39.03 16.21
N ALA A 100 -1.17 38.29 16.96
CA ALA A 100 -2.21 38.86 17.81
C ALA A 100 -1.68 39.42 19.14
N SER A 101 -0.44 39.09 19.52
CA SER A 101 0.19 39.50 20.78
C SER A 101 1.22 40.63 20.62
N GLY A 102 1.38 41.18 19.42
CA GLY A 102 2.18 42.37 19.11
C GLY A 102 1.34 43.49 18.52
#